data_AF-A0A355IA56-F1
#
_entry.id   AF-A0A355IA56-F1
#
_cell.length_a   1.000
_cell.length_b   1.000
_cell.length_c   1.000
_cell.angle_alpha   90.00
_cell.angle_beta   90.00
_cell.angle_gamma   90.00
#
_symmetry.space_group_name_H-M   'P 1'
#
loop_
_entity.id
_entity.type
_entity.pdbx_description
1 polymer ?
#
loop_
_entity_poly.entity_id
_entity_poly.type
_entity_poly.pdbx_seq_one_letter_code
_entity_poly.pdbx_strand_id
1 'polypeptide(L)' 'AAIIRDLALRRPIYRQVATYGHFGRTDLDLPWEMLDKVTQIKKSL' A
#
# COMPACT_ATOMS: atom_id res chain seq x y z
N ALA A 1 -13.36 -9.88 2.49
CA ALA A 1 -12.83 -8.99 1.44
C ALA A 1 -11.31 -9.06 1.43
N ALA A 2 -10.69 -9.45 0.32
CA ALA A 2 -9.25 -9.69 0.24
C ALA A 2 -8.41 -8.42 0.41
N ILE A 3 -8.77 -7.34 -0.31
CA ILE A 3 -8.05 -6.05 -0.28
C ILE A 3 -7.86 -5.50 1.14
N ILE A 4 -8.94 -5.48 1.94
CA ILE A 4 -8.89 -4.96 3.32
C ILE A 4 -7.90 -5.75 4.18
N ARG A 5 -7.87 -7.07 4.01
CA ARG A 5 -6.99 -7.97 4.76
C ARG A 5 -5.54 -7.82 4.29
N ASP A 6 -5.32 -7.89 2.98
CA ASP A 6 -3.97 -7.97 2.42
C ASP A 6 -3.22 -6.63 2.53
N LEU A 7 -3.93 -5.50 2.49
CA LEU A 7 -3.37 -4.16 2.74
C LEU A 7 -3.54 -3.70 4.20
N ALA A 8 -4.12 -4.54 5.07
CA ALA A 8 -4.40 -4.25 6.47
C ALA A 8 -5.08 -2.88 6.69
N LEU A 9 -6.19 -2.59 6.01
CA LEU A 9 -6.80 -1.26 5.95
C LEU A 9 -7.63 -0.86 7.18
N ARG A 10 -7.92 -1.78 8.11
CA ARG A 10 -8.67 -1.48 9.34
C ARG A 10 -7.76 -0.91 10.44
N ARG A 11 -7.07 0.18 10.10
CA ARG A 11 -6.13 0.92 10.96
C ARG A 11 -6.30 2.43 10.73
N PRO A 12 -6.02 3.30 11.72
CA PRO A 12 -6.16 4.74 11.57
C PRO A 12 -4.99 5.37 10.79
N ILE A 13 -4.80 4.99 9.52
CA ILE A 13 -3.66 5.41 8.66
C ILE A 13 -4.02 6.49 7.63
N TYR A 14 -5.23 7.06 7.71
CA TYR A 14 -5.79 7.89 6.63
C TYR A 14 -5.51 9.40 6.78
N ARG A 15 -5.21 9.89 7.99
CA ARG A 15 -4.97 11.33 8.21
C ARG A 15 -3.73 11.85 7.45
N GLN A 16 -2.66 11.06 7.41
CA GLN A 16 -1.38 11.42 6.78
C GLN A 16 -1.45 11.57 5.25
N VAL A 17 -2.45 10.97 4.60
CA VAL A 17 -2.66 11.05 3.14
C VAL A 17 -3.73 12.06 2.72
N ALA A 18 -4.39 12.72 3.69
CA ALA A 18 -5.40 13.74 3.41
C ALA A 18 -4.81 15.02 2.78
N THR A 19 -3.49 15.20 2.86
CA THR A 19 -2.73 16.28 2.23
C THR A 19 -1.53 15.70 1.49
N TYR A 20 -1.04 16.44 0.49
CA TYR A 20 0.11 16.07 -0.34
C TYR A 20 -0.03 14.78 -1.15
N GLY A 21 -1.24 14.21 -1.22
CA GLY A 21 -1.59 13.08 -2.09
C GLY A 21 -1.50 11.71 -1.42
N HIS A 22 -2.22 10.75 -2.01
CA HIS A 22 -2.34 9.36 -1.54
C HIS A 22 -1.27 8.41 -2.10
N PHE A 23 -0.59 8.82 -3.18
CA PHE A 23 0.34 7.99 -3.95
C PHE A 23 1.71 8.65 -4.10
N GLY A 24 2.75 7.84 -4.28
CA GLY A 24 4.11 8.30 -4.55
C GLY A 24 4.77 9.08 -3.40
N ARG A 25 4.24 8.93 -2.18
CA ARG A 25 4.77 9.58 -0.97
C ARG A 25 6.01 8.84 -0.50
N THR A 26 7.18 9.45 -0.66
CA THR A 26 8.46 8.89 -0.21
C THR A 26 8.70 9.05 1.29
N ASP A 27 7.89 9.89 1.94
CA ASP A 27 7.93 10.18 3.37
C ASP A 27 7.00 9.29 4.22
N LEU A 28 6.17 8.45 3.59
CA LEU A 28 5.17 7.61 4.25
C LEU A 28 5.35 6.13 3.85
N ASP A 29 5.13 5.23 4.81
CA ASP A 29 5.08 3.79 4.57
C ASP A 29 3.62 3.33 4.41
N LEU A 30 3.14 3.33 3.17
CA LEU A 30 1.76 3.02 2.81
C LEU A 30 1.66 1.60 2.22
N PRO A 31 0.71 0.76 2.68
CA PRO A 31 0.67 -0.65 2.29
C PRO A 31 0.40 -0.87 0.78
N TRP A 32 -0.23 0.08 0.09
CA TRP A 32 -0.49 0.01 -1.35
C TRP A 32 0.67 0.49 -2.22
N GLU A 33 1.70 1.10 -1.64
CA GLU A 33 2.93 1.49 -2.35
C GLU A 33 4.03 0.41 -2.28
N MET A 34 3.78 -0.67 -1.53
CA MET A 34 4.75 -1.75 -1.36
C MET A 34 4.93 -2.57 -2.65
N LEU A 35 6.18 -2.89 -2.97
CA LEU A 35 6.57 -3.72 -4.12
C LEU A 35 6.78 -5.20 -3.75
N ASP A 36 6.15 -5.67 -2.68
CA ASP A 36 6.30 -7.02 -2.12
C ASP A 36 5.85 -8.14 -3.10
N LYS A 37 4.96 -7.81 -4.04
CA LYS A 37 4.48 -8.76 -5.07
C LYS A 37 5.34 -8.86 -6.32
N VAL A 38 6.33 -7.98 -6.52
CA VAL A 38 7.13 -7.95 -7.76
C VAL A 38 7.81 -9.29 -8.04
N THR A 39 8.45 -9.88 -7.03
CA THR A 39 9.14 -11.18 -7.17
C THR A 39 8.17 -12.31 -7.53
N GLN A 40 6.97 -12.32 -6.94
CA GLN A 40 5.97 -13.34 -7.21
C GLN A 40 5.44 -13.22 -8.64
N ILE A 41 5.15 -12.01 -9.10
CA ILE A 41 4.67 -11.74 -10.46
C ILE A 41 5.72 -12.15 -11.49
N LYS A 42 6.99 -11.78 -11.27
CA LYS A 42 8.10 -12.18 -12.15
C LYS A 42 8.29 -13.70 -12.29
N LYS A 43 7.93 -14.48 -11.25
CA LYS A 43 7.98 -15.95 -11.30
C LYS A 43 6.80 -16.56 -12.07
N SER A 44 5.71 -15.84 -12.23
CA SER A 44 4.49 -16.31 -12.92
C SER A 44 4.42 -15.92 -14.40
N LEU A 45 5.42 -15.18 -14.89
CA LEU A 45 5.61 -14.81 -16.29
C LEU A 45 6.59 -15.79 -16.95
#